data_AF-A0A1Y5TF81-F1
#
_entry.id   AF-A0A1Y5TF81-F1
#
_cell.length_a   1.000
_cell.length_b   1.000
_cell.length_c   1.000
_cell.angle_alpha   90.00
_cell.angle_beta   90.00
_cell.angle_gamma   90.00
#
_symmetry.space_group_name_H-M   'P 1'
#
loop_
_entity.id
_entity.type
_entity.pdbx_description
1 polymer ?
#
loop_
_entity_poly.entity_id
_entity_poly.type
_entity_poly.pdbx_seq_one_letter_code
_entity_poly.pdbx_strand_id
1 'polypeptide(L)'
;MLRVFIFLLAASPALAEPLPSVRDSPFAPFLIAQTFTCSGKTCGQMGSCAEACHALLVCGERARDRDNDGIPCESLCSARC
;
A
#
# COMPACT_ATOMS: atom_id res chain seq x y z
N MET A 1 -24.71 -52.53 25.77
CA MET A 1 -24.56 -52.00 24.41
C MET A 1 -25.77 -51.13 24.08
N LEU A 2 -25.81 -49.86 24.51
CA LEU A 2 -26.65 -48.86 23.86
C LEU A 2 -26.12 -47.46 24.21
N ARG A 3 -25.45 -46.82 23.26
CA ARG A 3 -24.84 -45.51 23.40
C ARG A 3 -25.94 -44.45 23.44
N VAL A 4 -26.05 -43.73 24.56
CA VAL A 4 -26.89 -42.52 24.67
C VAL A 4 -26.28 -41.48 23.73
N PHE A 5 -26.92 -41.26 22.58
CA PHE A 5 -26.57 -40.24 21.60
C PHE A 5 -26.97 -38.87 22.14
N ILE A 6 -26.14 -38.29 23.00
CA ILE A 6 -26.28 -36.88 23.39
C ILE A 6 -25.80 -36.03 22.22
N PHE A 7 -26.73 -35.63 21.35
CA PHE A 7 -26.50 -34.57 20.36
C PHE A 7 -26.40 -33.24 21.11
N LEU A 8 -25.19 -32.90 21.55
CA LEU A 8 -24.85 -31.53 21.94
C LEU A 8 -24.80 -30.67 20.67
N LEU A 9 -25.90 -29.97 20.39
CA LEU A 9 -25.93 -28.86 19.43
C LEU A 9 -25.10 -27.71 20.00
N ALA A 10 -23.80 -27.72 19.72
CA ALA A 10 -22.93 -26.59 19.99
C ALA A 10 -23.30 -25.46 19.02
N ALA A 11 -23.90 -24.39 19.54
CA ALA A 11 -24.07 -23.14 18.81
C ALA A 11 -22.68 -22.51 18.62
N SER A 12 -22.17 -22.50 17.39
CA SER A 12 -20.90 -21.85 17.08
C SER A 12 -21.04 -20.33 17.29
N PRO A 13 -20.19 -19.68 18.10
CA PRO A 13 -20.03 -18.24 17.99
C PRO A 13 -19.41 -18.00 16.61
N ALA A 14 -20.04 -17.17 15.78
CA ALA A 14 -19.40 -16.64 14.60
C ALA A 14 -18.16 -15.86 15.09
N LEU A 15 -17.00 -16.50 15.04
CA LEU A 15 -15.72 -15.83 15.22
C LEU A 15 -15.67 -14.76 14.13
N ALA A 16 -15.71 -13.49 14.54
CA ALA A 16 -15.52 -12.37 13.65
C ALA A 16 -14.21 -12.61 12.89
N GLU A 17 -14.29 -12.86 11.58
CA GLU A 17 -13.09 -12.95 10.77
C GLU A 17 -12.39 -11.59 10.82
N PRO A 18 -11.07 -11.55 11.09
CA PRO A 18 -10.33 -10.30 11.02
C PRO A 18 -10.48 -9.76 9.60
N LEU A 19 -10.93 -8.50 9.48
CA LEU A 19 -11.05 -7.85 8.18
C LEU A 19 -9.71 -7.99 7.43
N PRO A 20 -9.73 -8.39 6.14
CA PRO A 20 -8.51 -8.57 5.38
C PRO A 20 -7.70 -7.27 5.41
N SER A 21 -6.42 -7.40 5.74
CA SER A 21 -5.48 -6.28 5.73
C SER A 21 -5.39 -5.74 4.31
N VAL A 22 -5.75 -4.47 4.12
CA VAL A 22 -5.77 -3.79 2.81
C VAL A 22 -4.40 -3.82 2.13
N ARG A 23 -3.32 -3.98 2.90
CA ARG A 23 -1.94 -4.07 2.41
C ARG A 23 -1.68 -5.32 1.58
N ASP A 24 -2.46 -6.37 1.78
CA ASP A 24 -2.32 -7.65 1.07
C ASP A 24 -3.16 -7.69 -0.22
N SER A 25 -3.88 -6.59 -0.53
CA SER A 25 -4.63 -6.48 -1.77
C SER A 25 -3.68 -6.32 -2.96
N PRO A 26 -3.87 -7.07 -4.07
CA PRO A 26 -3.07 -6.91 -5.28
C PRO A 26 -3.21 -5.51 -5.91
N PHE A 27 -4.24 -4.75 -5.52
CA PHE A 27 -4.47 -3.39 -5.97
C PHE A 27 -3.94 -2.31 -5.01
N ALA A 28 -3.34 -2.68 -3.88
CA ALA A 28 -2.81 -1.71 -2.92
C ALA A 28 -1.86 -0.66 -3.54
N PRO A 29 -0.92 -1.02 -4.47
CA PRO A 29 -0.04 -0.03 -5.09
C PRO A 29 -0.82 1.02 -5.89
N PHE A 30 -1.85 0.58 -6.61
CA PHE A 30 -2.73 1.46 -7.35
C PHE A 30 -3.48 2.40 -6.41
N LEU A 31 -4.13 1.86 -5.37
CA LEU A 31 -4.87 2.66 -4.38
C LEU A 31 -3.99 3.73 -3.73
N ILE A 32 -2.74 3.39 -3.38
CA ILE A 32 -1.77 4.34 -2.82
C ILE A 32 -1.43 5.43 -3.85
N ALA A 33 -1.19 5.06 -5.11
CA ALA A 33 -0.90 6.03 -6.17
C ALA A 33 -2.05 7.03 -6.39
N GLN A 34 -3.31 6.61 -6.21
CA GLN A 34 -4.48 7.50 -6.30
C GLN A 34 -4.56 8.55 -5.17
N THR A 35 -3.77 8.40 -4.09
CA THR A 35 -3.74 9.38 -2.98
C THR A 35 -2.76 10.52 -3.22
N PHE A 36 -1.90 10.41 -4.23
CA PHE A 36 -0.90 11.42 -4.55
C PHE A 36 -1.47 12.47 -5.51
N THR A 37 -0.91 13.67 -5.44
CA THR A 37 -1.33 14.82 -6.25
C THR A 37 -0.13 15.48 -6.91
N CYS A 38 -0.30 15.95 -8.14
CA CYS A 38 0.69 16.76 -8.86
C CYS A 38 0.73 18.18 -8.31
N SER A 39 1.32 18.34 -7.13
CA SER A 39 1.31 19.58 -6.36
C SER A 39 2.66 20.31 -6.32
N GLY A 40 3.65 19.90 -7.13
CA GLY A 40 4.92 20.60 -7.17
C GLY A 40 5.81 20.40 -5.93
N LYS A 41 5.45 19.49 -5.01
CA LYS A 41 6.15 19.27 -3.74
C LYS A 41 7.65 19.01 -3.94
N THR A 42 8.51 19.60 -3.11
CA THR A 42 9.93 19.28 -3.10
C THR A 42 10.19 17.95 -2.37
N CYS A 43 11.37 17.34 -2.56
CA CYS A 43 11.69 16.05 -1.93
C CYS A 43 11.56 16.08 -0.40
N GLY A 44 11.83 17.21 0.26
CA GLY A 44 11.65 17.37 1.71
C GLY A 44 10.19 17.47 2.18
N GLN A 45 9.25 17.65 1.25
CA GLN A 45 7.81 17.70 1.53
C GLN A 45 7.10 16.37 1.23
N MET A 46 7.79 15.42 0.57
CA MET A 46 7.26 14.11 0.23
C MET A 46 7.48 13.13 1.39
N GLY A 47 6.50 12.27 1.63
CA GLY A 47 6.53 11.31 2.73
C GLY A 47 6.99 9.91 2.34
N SER A 48 7.13 9.61 1.04
CA SER A 48 7.44 8.25 0.59
C SER A 48 8.07 8.22 -0.80
N CYS A 49 8.82 7.14 -1.09
CA CYS A 49 9.33 6.88 -2.43
C CYS A 49 8.20 6.73 -3.47
N ALA A 50 7.07 6.13 -3.09
CA ALA A 50 5.91 6.00 -3.99
C ALA A 50 5.34 7.37 -4.42
N GLU A 51 5.32 8.36 -3.51
CA GLU A 51 4.91 9.73 -3.83
C GLU A 51 5.93 10.40 -4.78
N ALA A 52 7.23 10.23 -4.52
CA ALA A 52 8.30 10.75 -5.39
C ALA A 52 8.26 10.13 -6.79
N CYS A 53 8.01 8.83 -6.89
CA CYS A 53 7.81 8.13 -8.15
C CYS A 53 6.57 8.60 -8.90
N HIS A 54 5.45 8.82 -8.20
CA HIS A 54 4.25 9.38 -8.82
C HIS A 54 4.53 10.78 -9.38
N ALA A 55 5.20 11.64 -8.61
CA ALA A 55 5.59 12.97 -9.06
C ALA A 55 6.49 12.92 -10.31
N LEU A 56 7.47 12.00 -10.37
CA LEU A 56 8.34 11.85 -11.53
C LEU A 56 7.60 11.28 -12.75
N LEU A 57 6.97 10.12 -12.60
CA LEU A 57 6.43 9.34 -13.72
C LEU A 57 5.04 9.80 -14.18
N VAL A 58 4.17 10.15 -13.24
CA VAL A 58 2.76 10.51 -13.53
C VAL A 58 2.63 12.01 -13.76
N CYS A 59 3.28 12.83 -12.92
CA CYS A 59 3.18 14.28 -13.02
C CYS A 59 4.25 14.90 -13.92
N GLY A 60 5.30 14.16 -14.30
CA GLY A 60 6.39 14.66 -15.15
C GLY A 60 7.31 15.65 -14.44
N GLU A 61 7.32 15.67 -13.11
CA GLU A 61 8.10 16.61 -12.30
C GLU A 61 9.56 16.17 -12.23
N ARG A 62 10.31 16.43 -13.30
CA ARG A 62 11.72 16.01 -13.44
C ARG A 62 12.66 16.54 -12.34
N ALA A 63 12.28 17.59 -11.64
CA ALA A 63 13.06 18.12 -10.51
C ALA A 63 13.25 17.11 -9.35
N ARG A 64 12.53 15.98 -9.37
CA ARG A 64 12.60 14.91 -8.37
C ARG A 64 13.80 14.02 -8.63
N ASP A 65 14.22 13.90 -9.88
CA ASP A 65 15.39 13.15 -10.35
C ASP A 65 16.35 14.14 -11.04
N ARG A 66 17.16 14.81 -10.22
CA ARG A 66 17.95 15.97 -10.67
C ARG A 66 19.12 15.56 -11.57
N ASP A 67 19.72 14.43 -11.29
CA ASP A 67 20.85 13.84 -12.00
C ASP A 67 20.41 12.90 -13.15
N ASN A 68 19.11 12.58 -13.25
CA ASN A 68 18.48 11.83 -14.34
C ASN A 68 18.93 10.37 -14.40
N ASP A 69 19.14 9.74 -13.24
CA ASP A 69 19.53 8.35 -13.14
C ASP A 69 18.33 7.39 -13.02
N GLY A 70 17.13 7.96 -12.86
CA GLY A 70 15.85 7.29 -12.68
C GLY A 70 15.43 7.08 -11.23
N ILE A 71 16.19 7.59 -10.24
CA ILE A 71 15.94 7.44 -8.81
C ILE A 71 15.52 8.81 -8.25
N PRO A 72 14.21 9.08 -8.10
CA PRO A 72 13.78 10.37 -7.59
C PRO A 72 14.00 10.47 -6.08
N CYS A 73 14.38 11.65 -5.60
CA CYS A 73 14.48 11.98 -4.18
C CYS A 73 15.21 10.87 -3.40
N GLU A 74 16.51 10.69 -3.64
CA GLU A 74 17.36 9.61 -3.08
C GLU A 74 17.37 9.49 -1.54
N SER A 75 16.87 10.51 -0.81
CA SER A 75 16.62 10.41 0.63
C SER A 75 15.42 9.54 0.99
N LEU A 76 14.52 9.30 0.04
CA LEU A 76 13.31 8.48 0.17
C LEU A 76 13.41 7.17 -0.65
N CYS A 77 14.08 7.22 -1.80
CA CYS A 77 14.21 6.10 -2.72
C CYS A 77 15.62 5.52 -2.74
N SER A 78 15.74 4.20 -2.85
CA SER A 78 17.03 3.50 -3.03
C SER A 78 17.13 2.74 -4.35
N ALA A 79 16.14 2.87 -5.22
CA ALA A 79 16.05 2.21 -6.52
C ALA A 79 15.15 3.03 -7.46
N ARG A 80 15.20 2.70 -8.76
CA ARG A 80 14.36 3.31 -9.78
C ARG A 80 12.87 3.02 -9.54
N CYS A 81 12.04 3.97 -9.94
CA CYS A 81 10.62 3.74 -10.20
C CYS A 81 10.45 2.85 -11.45
#